data_AF-A0A8S9JJF3-F1
#
_entry.id   AF-A0A8S9JJF3-F1
#
_cell.length_a   1.000
_cell.length_b   1.000
_cell.length_c   1.000
_cell.angle_alpha   90.00
_cell.angle_beta   90.00
_cell.angle_gamma   90.00
#
_symmetry.space_group_name_H-M   'P 1'
#
loop_
_entity.id
_entity.type
_entity.pdbx_description
1 polymer ?
#
loop_
_entity_poly.entity_id
_entity_poly.type
_entity_poly.pdbx_seq_one_letter_code
_entity_poly.pdbx_strand_id
1 'polypeptide(L)'
;MSENVVGKTLHKTETKIRYYHYHNTITVHEELCREMLPVSAKKKVTLYKKLPFVYDDSMKKLVNTIKEFEQKKIGTKDVKHFS
;
A
#
# COMPACT_ATOMS: atom_id res chain seq x y z
N MET A 1 -18.10 3.69 21.82
CA MET A 1 -17.44 2.90 22.87
C MET A 1 -18.56 2.24 23.66
N SER A 2 -18.68 0.92 23.63
CA SER A 2 -19.67 0.20 24.44
C SER A 2 -19.18 0.13 25.88
N GLU A 3 -20.09 0.43 26.79
CA GLU A 3 -19.90 0.73 28.20
C GLU A 3 -19.82 -0.55 29.04
N ASN A 4 -18.96 -1.50 28.67
CA ASN A 4 -18.80 -2.73 29.44
C ASN A 4 -17.34 -2.92 29.86
N VAL A 5 -17.01 -2.42 31.06
CA VAL A 5 -15.66 -2.42 31.64
C VAL A 5 -15.58 -3.44 32.81
N VAL A 6 -16.28 -4.57 32.70
CA VAL A 6 -16.23 -5.62 33.72
C VAL A 6 -15.10 -6.60 33.39
N GLY A 7 -13.90 -6.28 33.89
CA GLY A 7 -12.72 -7.15 33.84
C GLY A 7 -11.53 -6.45 34.51
N LYS A 8 -10.70 -7.19 35.26
CA LYS A 8 -9.48 -6.63 35.89
C LYS A 8 -8.53 -6.14 34.80
N THR A 9 -8.55 -4.85 34.49
CA THR A 9 -7.57 -4.25 33.58
C THR A 9 -6.23 -4.21 34.31
N LEU A 10 -5.23 -4.92 33.79
CA LEU A 10 -3.89 -5.04 34.39
C LEU A 10 -3.06 -3.75 34.31
N HIS A 11 -3.62 -2.67 33.79
CA HIS A 11 -2.89 -1.44 33.53
C HIS A 11 -3.04 -0.46 34.69
N LYS A 12 -1.96 -0.24 35.46
CA LYS A 12 -1.88 0.89 36.39
C LYS A 12 -1.86 2.20 35.59
N THR A 13 -2.89 3.02 35.74
CA THR A 13 -3.02 4.30 35.05
C THR A 13 -2.54 5.42 35.97
N GLU A 14 -1.23 5.58 36.07
CA GLU A 14 -0.62 6.65 36.87
C GLU A 14 -0.70 8.02 36.15
N THR A 15 -1.04 8.05 34.85
CA THR A 15 -1.28 9.26 34.05
C THR A 15 -2.49 9.11 33.11
N LYS A 16 -2.96 10.20 32.46
CA LYS A 16 -4.08 10.18 31.49
C LYS A 16 -3.82 9.17 30.37
N ILE A 17 -4.72 8.20 30.21
CA ILE A 17 -4.71 7.25 29.09
C ILE A 17 -4.89 8.05 27.80
N ARG A 18 -3.88 8.04 26.93
CA ARG A 18 -3.98 8.64 25.59
C ARG A 18 -4.38 7.55 24.61
N TYR A 19 -5.63 7.59 24.18
CA TYR A 19 -6.10 6.74 23.09
C TYR A 19 -5.82 7.44 21.76
N TYR A 20 -4.92 6.87 20.96
CA TYR A 20 -4.70 7.32 19.59
C TYR A 20 -5.51 6.41 18.67
N HIS A 21 -6.47 6.99 17.95
CA HIS A 21 -7.22 6.26 16.92
C HIS A 21 -6.50 6.43 15.59
N TYR A 22 -5.95 5.32 15.08
CA TYR A 22 -5.27 5.31 13.78
C TYR A 22 -6.17 4.64 12.75
N HIS A 23 -6.58 5.40 11.74
CA HIS A 23 -7.20 4.86 10.53
C HIS A 23 -6.11 4.65 9.49
N ASN A 24 -5.74 3.39 9.25
CA ASN A 24 -4.90 3.02 8.13
C ASN A 24 -5.46 1.78 7.47
N THR A 25 -5.22 1.68 6.17
CA THR A 25 -5.42 0.45 5.41
C THR A 25 -4.17 -0.41 5.57
N ILE A 26 -4.33 -1.64 6.04
CA ILE A 26 -3.27 -2.64 5.98
C ILE A 26 -3.07 -2.97 4.50
N THR A 27 -2.14 -2.29 3.83
CA THR A 27 -1.70 -2.70 2.51
C THR A 27 -0.84 -3.93 2.70
N VAL A 28 -1.38 -5.12 2.43
CA VAL A 28 -0.56 -6.33 2.41
C VAL A 28 0.44 -6.20 1.27
N HIS A 29 1.69 -6.58 1.50
CA HIS A 29 2.69 -6.63 0.43
C HIS A 29 2.13 -7.49 -0.72
N GLU A 30 2.13 -6.96 -1.95
CA GLU A 30 1.57 -7.59 -3.17
C GLU A 30 0.03 -7.59 -3.34
N GLU A 31 -0.75 -6.86 -2.53
CA GLU A 31 -2.21 -6.82 -2.72
C GLU A 31 -2.68 -6.16 -4.03
N LEU A 32 -1.83 -5.31 -4.60
CA LEU A 32 -2.05 -4.70 -5.89
C LEU A 32 -1.68 -5.73 -6.96
N CYS A 33 -2.67 -6.32 -7.62
CA CYS A 33 -2.60 -7.33 -8.70
C CYS A 33 -2.87 -8.80 -8.30
N ARG A 34 -3.92 -9.08 -7.52
CA ARG A 34 -4.39 -10.47 -7.28
C ARG A 34 -4.80 -11.24 -8.55
N GLU A 35 -5.23 -10.52 -9.58
CA GLU A 35 -5.56 -11.08 -10.89
C GLU A 35 -4.61 -10.51 -11.94
N MET A 36 -3.77 -11.37 -12.51
CA MET A 36 -2.90 -10.99 -13.61
C MET A 36 -3.69 -10.95 -14.91
N LEU A 37 -3.64 -9.83 -15.62
CA LEU A 37 -4.21 -9.72 -16.95
C LEU A 37 -3.34 -10.46 -17.98
N PRO A 38 -3.95 -11.10 -18.99
CA PRO A 38 -3.20 -11.71 -20.08
C PRO A 38 -2.43 -10.65 -20.87
N VAL A 39 -1.31 -11.04 -21.48
CA VAL A 39 -0.45 -10.12 -22.25
C VAL A 39 -1.20 -9.40 -23.39
N SER A 40 -2.25 -10.04 -23.92
CA SER A 40 -3.14 -9.47 -24.95
C SER A 40 -3.89 -8.21 -24.48
N ALA A 41 -4.09 -8.02 -23.17
CA ALA A 41 -4.73 -6.85 -22.58
C ALA A 41 -3.97 -5.54 -22.85
N LYS A 42 -2.66 -5.61 -23.15
CA LYS A 42 -1.87 -4.42 -23.52
C LYS A 42 -2.33 -3.74 -24.81
N LYS A 43 -3.00 -4.48 -25.69
CA LYS A 43 -3.42 -4.01 -27.02
C LYS A 43 -4.92 -3.77 -27.14
N LYS A 44 -5.71 -4.11 -26.11
CA LYS A 44 -7.18 -4.14 -26.17
C LYS A 44 -7.78 -3.55 -24.90
N VAL A 45 -8.95 -2.94 -25.04
CA VAL A 45 -9.78 -2.56 -23.90
C VAL A 45 -10.22 -3.83 -23.18
N THR A 46 -9.93 -3.92 -21.88
CA THR A 46 -10.28 -5.05 -21.03
C THR A 46 -11.57 -4.75 -20.31
N LEU A 47 -12.56 -5.64 -20.39
CA LEU A 47 -13.80 -5.53 -19.62
C LEU A 47 -13.62 -6.23 -18.29
N TYR A 48 -13.65 -5.48 -17.19
CA TYR A 48 -13.64 -6.03 -15.83
C TYR A 48 -14.88 -5.55 -15.10
N LYS A 49 -15.68 -6.48 -14.55
CA LYS A 49 -16.97 -6.18 -13.89
C LYS A 49 -17.90 -5.30 -14.76
N LYS A 50 -17.94 -5.56 -16.07
CA LYS A 50 -18.69 -4.78 -17.09
C LYS A 50 -18.23 -3.33 -17.28
N LEU A 51 -17.08 -2.96 -16.72
CA LEU A 51 -16.45 -1.65 -16.91
C LEU A 51 -15.24 -1.77 -17.86
N PRO A 52 -15.06 -0.84 -18.81
CA PRO A 52 -13.92 -0.84 -19.72
C PRO A 52 -12.68 -0.25 -19.04
N PHE A 53 -11.58 -1.00 -19.07
CA PHE A 53 -10.27 -0.58 -18.61
C PHE A 53 -9.26 -0.62 -19.76
N VAL A 54 -8.35 0.34 -19.77
CA VAL A 54 -7.22 0.38 -20.71
C VAL A 54 -5.96 0.11 -19.92
N TYR A 55 -5.10 -0.73 -20.48
CA TYR A 55 -3.78 -0.97 -19.91
C TYR A 55 -2.93 0.31 -20.04
N ASP A 56 -2.49 0.85 -18.91
CA ASP A 56 -1.58 1.98 -18.85
C ASP A 56 -0.25 1.56 -18.22
N ASP A 57 0.84 1.74 -18.95
CA ASP A 57 2.21 1.51 -18.50
C ASP A 57 3.05 2.78 -18.39
N SER A 58 2.41 3.95 -18.42
CA SER A 58 3.06 5.27 -18.26
C SER A 58 3.97 5.30 -17.03
N MET A 59 3.44 4.94 -15.87
CA MET A 59 4.20 4.89 -14.61
C MET A 59 5.31 3.84 -14.63
N LYS A 60 5.08 2.69 -15.28
CA LYS A 60 6.10 1.64 -15.40
C LYS A 60 7.30 2.10 -16.23
N LYS A 61 7.06 2.90 -17.28
CA LYS A 61 8.13 3.47 -18.11
C LYS A 61 8.97 4.51 -17.36
N LEU A 62 8.39 5.19 -16.37
CA LEU A 62 9.07 6.20 -15.56
C LEU A 62 9.93 5.64 -14.42
N VAL A 63 9.92 4.33 -14.19
CA VAL A 63 10.61 3.69 -13.04
C VAL A 63 12.09 4.08 -12.98
N ASN A 64 12.81 4.07 -14.10
CA ASN A 64 14.23 4.45 -14.12
C ASN A 64 14.43 5.93 -13.79
N THR A 65 13.60 6.81 -14.35
CA THR A 65 13.67 8.26 -14.10
C THR A 65 13.37 8.58 -12.64
N ILE A 66 12.35 7.94 -12.06
CA ILE A 66 11.99 8.10 -10.66
C ILE A 66 13.14 7.59 -9.77
N LYS A 67 13.70 6.41 -10.08
CA LYS A 67 14.82 5.84 -9.32
C LYS A 67 16.05 6.75 -9.36
N GLU A 68 16.40 7.30 -10.52
CA GLU A 68 17.47 8.28 -10.63
C GLU A 68 17.19 9.55 -9.83
N PHE A 69 15.95 10.06 -9.89
CA PHE A 69 15.55 11.23 -9.12
C PHE A 69 15.66 10.98 -7.62
N GLU A 70 15.16 9.84 -7.13
CA GLU A 70 15.24 9.42 -5.74
C GLU A 70 16.71 9.30 -5.29
N GLN A 71 17.56 8.64 -6.08
CA GLN A 71 18.98 8.53 -5.78
C GLN A 71 19.66 9.90 -5.69
N LYS A 72 19.33 10.83 -6.59
CA LYS A 72 19.91 12.19 -6.60
C LYS A 72 19.42 13.06 -5.44
N LYS A 73 18.18 12.89 -4.98
CA LYS A 73 17.55 13.76 -3.98
C LYS A 73 17.64 13.23 -2.55
N ILE A 74 17.50 11.92 -2.39
CA ILE A 74 17.41 11.24 -1.09
C ILE A 74 18.73 10.52 -0.77
N GLY A 75 19.54 10.22 -1.79
CA GLY A 75 20.79 9.48 -1.67
C GLY A 75 20.58 7.97 -1.85
N THR A 76 21.69 7.26 -2.08
CA THR A 76 21.71 5.80 -2.17
C THR A 76 21.76 5.20 -0.78
N LYS A 77 20.61 4.82 -0.21
CA LYS A 77 20.61 3.82 0.87
C LYS A 77 20.72 2.45 0.21
N ASP A 78 21.71 1.65 0.61
CA ASP A 78 21.84 0.25 0.20
C ASP A 78 20.62 -0.53 0.70
N VAL A 79 19.55 -0.56 -0.09
CA VAL A 79 18.43 -1.46 0.18
C VAL A 79 18.81 -2.82 -0.39
N LYS A 80 19.47 -3.63 0.44
CA LYS A 80 19.97 -4.97 0.11
C LYS A 80 18.88 -6.00 -0.25
N HIS A 81 17.61 -5.60 -0.27
CA HIS A 81 16.47 -6.49 -0.46
C HIS A 81 15.41 -5.86 -1.36
N PHE A 82 15.69 -5.81 -2.66
CA PHE A 82 14.68 -5.71 -3.72
C PHE A 82 15.15 -6.52 -4.93
N SER A 83 15.40 -7.80 -4.71
CA SER A 83 15.50 -8.84 -5.75
C SER A 83 14.43 -9.87 -5.52
#